data_AF-A0A843J9L9-F1
#
_entry.id   AF-A0A843J9L9-F1
#
_cell.length_a   1.000
_cell.length_b   1.000
_cell.length_c   1.000
_cell.angle_alpha   90.00
_cell.angle_beta   90.00
_cell.angle_gamma   90.00
#
_symmetry.space_group_name_H-M   'P 1'
#
loop_
_entity.id
_entity.type
_entity.pdbx_description
1 polymer ?
#
loop_
_entity_poly.entity_id
_entity_poly.type
_entity_poly.pdbx_seq_one_letter_code
_entity_poly.pdbx_strand_id
1 'polypeptide(L)'
;MRVFFIGFGQAGGKIVDMFMEQDKRAPVRSFRGIAVNTARTDLMGLKNIELRDRILIGQTVVKGHGVGTDNVTGAKITADEIDSIINTIDTRGTHDIDAFVVCAGLGGGTGSGGSPVLCRHLKRIYREPVYALGILPAPEEGRLYSYNAARSLSTLVNEADNTFIFDNSAWKNEGESVRTAYERLNDEIVRRFGVLFRAGEVGKSGVGEMVVDSSEIINTLRGGGVTSVGYAISEKVTKSVQQKKGFLGGFSVKKKEATEEVLTGEDKSAKVIGLVRRAMLGR
;
A
#
# COMPACT_ATOMS: atom_id res chain seq x y z
N MET A 1 -11.58 7.37 -1.60
CA MET A 1 -10.98 7.95 -0.39
C MET A 1 -9.79 8.79 -0.81
N ARG A 2 -9.79 10.08 -0.48
CA ARG A 2 -8.66 10.97 -0.78
C ARG A 2 -7.56 10.75 0.22
N VAL A 3 -6.37 10.38 -0.23
CA VAL A 3 -5.27 9.97 0.65
C VAL A 3 -4.05 10.85 0.43
N PHE A 4 -3.45 11.31 1.53
CA PHE A 4 -2.12 11.91 1.52
C PHE A 4 -1.08 10.84 1.84
N PHE A 5 -0.37 10.38 0.82
CA PHE A 5 0.73 9.44 0.96
C PHE A 5 2.04 10.14 1.32
N ILE A 6 2.75 9.57 2.30
CA ILE A 6 4.08 10.04 2.71
C ILE A 6 5.04 8.87 2.63
N GLY A 7 5.91 8.88 1.62
CA GLY A 7 6.92 7.84 1.44
C GLY A 7 8.13 8.13 2.32
N PHE A 8 8.39 7.30 3.33
CA PHE A 8 9.49 7.50 4.27
C PHE A 8 10.63 6.51 4.01
N GLY A 9 11.82 7.04 3.71
CA GLY A 9 12.98 6.26 3.30
C GLY A 9 12.86 5.73 1.86
N GLN A 10 13.82 4.90 1.44
CA GLN A 10 13.92 4.44 0.05
C GLN A 10 12.70 3.62 -0.41
N ALA A 11 12.33 2.59 0.36
CA ALA A 11 11.20 1.71 0.02
C ALA A 11 9.87 2.48 -0.02
N GLY A 12 9.61 3.28 1.02
CA GLY A 12 8.42 4.12 1.11
C GLY A 12 8.33 5.11 -0.05
N GLY A 13 9.44 5.79 -0.36
CA GLY A 13 9.53 6.72 -1.49
C GLY A 13 9.19 6.06 -2.83
N LYS A 14 9.74 4.88 -3.12
CA LYS A 14 9.44 4.14 -4.37
C LYS A 14 7.98 3.72 -4.46
N ILE A 15 7.39 3.23 -3.36
CA ILE A 15 5.98 2.81 -3.34
C ILE A 15 5.05 4.00 -3.56
N VAL A 16 5.30 5.13 -2.89
CA VAL A 16 4.50 6.35 -3.10
C VAL A 16 4.68 6.92 -4.50
N ASP A 17 5.88 6.83 -5.08
CA ASP A 17 6.12 7.20 -6.47
C ASP A 17 5.23 6.40 -7.43
N MET A 18 5.07 5.10 -7.19
CA MET A 18 4.20 4.23 -7.98
C MET A 18 2.71 4.51 -7.73
N PHE A 19 2.30 4.86 -6.50
CA PHE A 19 0.93 5.36 -6.25
C PHE A 19 0.64 6.63 -7.05
N MET A 20 1.60 7.57 -7.13
CA MET A 20 1.45 8.79 -7.93
C MET A 20 1.39 8.48 -9.43
N GLU A 21 2.14 7.50 -9.91
CA GLU A 21 2.04 7.03 -11.31
C GLU A 21 0.65 6.49 -11.62
N GLN A 22 0.13 5.62 -10.75
CA GLN A 22 -1.21 5.03 -10.90
C GLN A 22 -2.29 6.12 -10.86
N ASP A 23 -2.19 7.09 -9.95
CA ASP A 23 -3.16 8.18 -9.79
C ASP A 23 -3.19 9.11 -11.00
N LYS A 24 -2.04 9.39 -11.62
CA LYS A 24 -1.98 10.17 -12.88
C LYS A 24 -2.74 9.51 -14.03
N ARG A 25 -2.85 8.18 -14.03
CA ARG A 25 -3.59 7.40 -15.05
C ARG A 25 -5.05 7.18 -14.68
N ALA A 26 -5.43 7.44 -13.43
CA ALA A 26 -6.79 7.24 -12.96
C ALA A 26 -7.74 8.33 -13.51
N PRO A 27 -9.03 8.02 -13.71
CA PRO A 27 -10.02 9.01 -14.15
C PRO A 27 -10.22 10.16 -13.15
N VAL A 28 -10.02 9.89 -11.87
CA VAL A 28 -10.12 10.84 -10.76
C VAL A 28 -8.80 10.81 -10.01
N ARG A 29 -8.26 12.00 -9.73
CA ARG A 29 -7.07 12.15 -8.90
C ARG A 29 -7.48 12.21 -7.44
N SER A 30 -6.98 11.26 -6.67
CA SER A 30 -7.42 11.07 -5.29
C SER A 30 -6.26 11.05 -4.34
N PHE A 31 -5.03 11.00 -4.87
CA PHE A 31 -3.83 10.87 -4.05
C PHE A 31 -2.97 12.11 -4.12
N ARG A 32 -2.42 12.50 -2.97
CA ARG A 32 -1.28 13.40 -2.83
C ARG A 32 -0.09 12.61 -2.34
N GLY A 33 1.11 13.02 -2.70
CA GLY A 33 2.32 12.26 -2.42
C GLY A 33 3.52 13.15 -2.17
N ILE A 34 4.21 12.92 -1.06
CA ILE A 34 5.55 13.44 -0.79
C ILE A 34 6.50 12.28 -0.48
N ALA A 35 7.80 12.51 -0.61
CA ALA A 35 8.83 11.56 -0.21
C ALA A 35 9.84 12.22 0.73
N VAL A 36 10.09 11.59 1.88
CA VAL A 36 11.06 12.02 2.89
C VAL A 36 12.19 11.00 2.94
N ASN A 37 13.44 11.44 2.81
CA ASN A 37 14.58 10.55 2.96
C ASN A 37 15.82 11.31 3.46
N THR A 38 16.78 10.58 3.99
CA THR A 38 18.11 11.06 4.38
C THR A 38 19.17 10.84 3.28
N ALA A 39 18.84 10.07 2.24
CA ALA A 39 19.70 9.79 1.09
C ALA A 39 19.23 10.58 -0.14
N ARG A 40 20.10 11.47 -0.67
CA ARG A 40 19.79 12.34 -1.81
C ARG A 40 19.59 11.54 -3.09
N THR A 41 20.45 10.56 -3.33
CA THR A 41 20.42 9.72 -4.55
C THR A 41 19.09 8.99 -4.71
N ASP A 42 18.54 8.47 -3.60
CA ASP A 42 17.22 7.82 -3.58
C ASP A 42 16.10 8.77 -4.00
N LEU A 43 16.09 10.00 -3.46
CA LEU A 43 15.10 11.00 -3.83
C LEU A 43 15.23 11.40 -5.29
N MET A 44 16.45 11.56 -5.82
CA MET A 44 16.64 11.89 -7.24
C MET A 44 16.17 10.76 -8.17
N GLY A 45 16.20 9.51 -7.71
CA GLY A 45 15.73 8.35 -8.47
C GLY A 45 14.20 8.25 -8.64
N LEU A 46 13.42 9.03 -7.89
CA LEU A 46 11.96 9.06 -8.02
C LEU A 46 11.54 9.74 -9.33
N LYS A 47 10.44 9.28 -9.94
CA LYS A 47 10.02 9.73 -11.29
C LYS A 47 8.72 10.52 -11.28
N ASN A 48 7.82 10.20 -10.36
CA ASN A 48 6.44 10.64 -10.37
C ASN A 48 6.12 11.68 -9.29
N ILE A 49 6.84 11.69 -8.18
CA ILE A 49 6.79 12.73 -7.14
C ILE A 49 7.59 13.94 -7.61
N GLU A 50 7.04 15.14 -7.53
CA GLU A 50 7.70 16.36 -8.00
C GLU A 50 8.90 16.73 -7.13
N LEU A 51 9.94 17.39 -7.67
CA LEU A 51 11.15 17.74 -6.90
C LEU A 51 10.86 18.54 -5.63
N ARG A 52 9.87 19.44 -5.66
CA ARG A 52 9.44 20.22 -4.49
C ARG A 52 8.81 19.38 -3.37
N ASP A 53 8.34 18.18 -3.69
CA ASP A 53 7.70 17.23 -2.77
C ASP A 53 8.69 16.16 -2.28
N ARG A 54 9.98 16.29 -2.58
CA ARG A 54 11.05 15.38 -2.18
C ARG A 54 11.90 16.03 -1.09
N ILE A 55 11.56 15.74 0.15
CA ILE A 55 12.17 16.33 1.34
C ILE A 55 13.43 15.54 1.72
N LEU A 56 14.59 16.19 1.64
CA LEU A 56 15.86 15.66 2.13
C LEU A 56 16.13 16.17 3.54
N ILE A 57 16.11 15.26 4.51
CA ILE A 57 16.40 15.56 5.92
C ILE A 57 17.79 15.06 6.34
N GLY A 58 18.33 15.59 7.44
CA GLY A 58 19.56 15.10 8.06
C GLY A 58 20.84 15.50 7.35
N GLN A 59 20.80 16.59 6.57
CA GLN A 59 21.95 17.04 5.79
C GLN A 59 23.16 17.38 6.68
N THR A 60 22.91 17.92 7.87
CA THR A 60 23.92 18.27 8.87
C THR A 60 24.58 17.03 9.51
N VAL A 61 23.89 15.89 9.51
CA VAL A 61 24.33 14.64 10.17
C VAL A 61 24.97 13.68 9.17
N VAL A 62 24.29 13.38 8.06
CA VAL A 62 24.70 12.33 7.10
C VAL A 62 25.08 12.87 5.72
N LYS A 63 25.05 14.19 5.52
CA LYS A 63 25.46 14.86 4.26
C LYS A 63 24.74 14.32 3.02
N GLY A 64 23.52 13.79 3.19
CA GLY A 64 22.71 13.22 2.11
C GLY A 64 23.07 11.79 1.69
N HIS A 65 23.86 11.03 2.48
CA HIS A 65 24.23 9.64 2.19
C HIS A 65 23.29 8.60 2.83
N GLY A 66 22.33 9.05 3.64
CA GLY A 66 21.47 8.18 4.43
C GLY A 66 22.09 7.70 5.73
N VAL A 67 21.25 7.11 6.58
CA VAL A 67 21.65 6.56 7.90
C VAL A 67 21.94 5.05 7.86
N GLY A 68 21.91 4.44 6.66
CA GLY A 68 22.03 3.00 6.51
C GLY A 68 20.94 2.25 7.28
N THR A 69 21.35 1.36 8.18
CA THR A 69 20.49 0.54 9.05
C THR A 69 20.38 1.10 10.48
N ASP A 70 20.92 2.29 10.76
CA ASP A 70 20.78 2.93 12.07
C ASP A 70 19.42 3.62 12.21
N ASN A 71 18.45 2.88 12.78
CA ASN A 71 17.11 3.40 13.01
C ASN A 71 17.03 4.44 14.14
N VAL A 72 17.98 4.46 15.08
CA VAL A 72 18.00 5.44 16.17
C VAL A 72 18.39 6.80 15.61
N THR A 73 19.45 6.85 14.78
CA THR A 73 19.84 8.08 14.08
C THR A 73 18.74 8.54 13.11
N GLY A 74 18.07 7.62 12.41
CA GLY A 74 16.92 7.94 11.56
C GLY A 74 15.77 8.60 12.32
N ALA A 75 15.43 8.09 13.51
CA ALA A 75 14.41 8.66 14.38
C ALA A 75 14.82 10.06 14.87
N LYS A 76 16.06 10.23 15.31
CA LYS A 76 16.59 11.51 15.81
C LYS A 76 16.55 12.59 14.74
N ILE A 77 17.09 12.33 13.55
CA ILE A 77 17.07 13.27 12.41
C ILE A 77 15.64 13.67 12.09
N THR A 78 14.71 12.71 12.10
CA THR A 78 13.30 12.99 11.79
C THR A 78 12.66 13.90 12.84
N ALA A 79 12.98 13.70 14.12
CA ALA A 79 12.49 14.56 15.20
C ALA A 79 13.06 15.98 15.11
N ASP A 80 14.36 16.10 14.82
CA ASP A 80 15.07 17.38 14.74
C ASP A 80 14.62 18.22 13.53
N GLU A 81 14.21 17.58 12.43
CA GLU A 81 13.80 18.25 11.18
C GLU A 81 12.32 18.05 10.83
N ILE A 82 11.47 17.72 11.81
CA ILE A 82 10.05 17.42 11.59
C ILE A 82 9.30 18.60 10.94
N ASP A 83 9.63 19.82 11.32
CA ASP A 83 8.99 21.04 10.82
C ASP A 83 9.15 21.19 9.30
N SER A 84 10.27 20.74 8.72
CA SER A 84 10.47 20.77 7.27
C SER A 84 9.48 19.86 6.54
N ILE A 85 9.16 18.71 7.14
CA ILE A 85 8.19 17.75 6.60
C ILE A 85 6.79 18.35 6.68
N ILE A 86 6.41 18.88 7.86
CA ILE A 86 5.08 19.47 8.08
C ILE A 86 4.83 20.67 7.17
N ASN A 87 5.80 21.59 7.04
CA ASN A 87 5.68 22.73 6.14
C ASN A 87 5.38 22.31 4.68
N THR A 88 5.95 21.19 4.23
CA THR A 88 5.70 20.66 2.89
C THR A 88 4.30 20.03 2.78
N ILE A 89 3.85 19.32 3.82
CA ILE A 89 2.47 18.79 3.90
C ILE A 89 1.45 19.94 3.83
N ASP A 90 1.65 20.99 4.63
CA ASP A 90 0.75 22.15 4.66
C ASP A 90 0.74 22.91 3.34
N THR A 91 1.90 23.07 2.70
CA THR A 91 2.00 23.69 1.37
C THR A 91 1.23 22.91 0.30
N ARG A 92 1.18 21.58 0.41
CA ARG A 92 0.38 20.72 -0.48
C ARG A 92 -1.11 20.72 -0.14
N GLY A 93 -1.46 21.15 1.07
CA GLY A 93 -2.81 21.28 1.57
C GLY A 93 -3.39 19.95 2.06
N THR A 94 -4.19 20.02 3.12
CA THR A 94 -4.84 18.89 3.81
C THR A 94 -6.35 19.05 3.93
N HIS A 95 -6.94 20.07 3.32
CA HIS A 95 -8.36 20.46 3.51
C HIS A 95 -9.39 19.44 2.99
N ASP A 96 -8.99 18.53 2.12
CA ASP A 96 -9.86 17.59 1.41
C ASP A 96 -9.30 16.17 1.42
N ILE A 97 -8.40 15.84 2.34
CA ILE A 97 -7.92 14.47 2.52
C ILE A 97 -8.78 13.76 3.57
N ASP A 98 -9.01 12.47 3.36
CA ASP A 98 -9.74 11.62 4.30
C ASP A 98 -8.78 10.94 5.30
N ALA A 99 -7.50 10.79 4.95
CA ALA A 99 -6.46 10.22 5.81
C ALA A 99 -5.04 10.50 5.32
N PHE A 100 -4.08 10.33 6.23
CA PHE A 100 -2.67 10.17 5.91
C PHE A 100 -2.30 8.68 5.83
N VAL A 101 -1.40 8.33 4.91
CA VAL A 101 -0.78 7.01 4.84
C VAL A 101 0.74 7.17 4.77
N VAL A 102 1.42 6.83 5.87
CA VAL A 102 2.89 6.83 5.95
C VAL A 102 3.40 5.47 5.50
N CYS A 103 4.07 5.42 4.35
CA CYS A 103 4.62 4.20 3.78
C CYS A 103 6.10 4.08 4.09
N ALA A 104 6.54 2.97 4.69
CA ALA A 104 7.94 2.79 5.09
C ALA A 104 8.39 1.33 5.11
N GLY A 105 9.65 1.09 4.73
CA GLY A 105 10.34 -0.17 4.98
C GLY A 105 10.81 -0.23 6.44
N LEU A 106 10.34 -1.23 7.18
CA LEU A 106 10.57 -1.31 8.63
C LEU A 106 11.97 -1.83 8.99
N GLY A 107 12.66 -2.51 8.06
CA GLY A 107 14.01 -3.04 8.28
C GLY A 107 15.17 -2.05 8.09
N GLY A 108 14.93 -0.91 7.43
CA GLY A 108 15.98 0.08 7.15
C GLY A 108 16.37 0.92 8.37
N GLY A 109 17.05 2.05 8.16
CA GLY A 109 17.29 3.05 9.21
C GLY A 109 16.30 4.23 9.13
N THR A 110 16.25 4.93 7.99
CA THR A 110 15.40 6.12 7.81
C THR A 110 13.91 5.83 7.95
N GLY A 111 13.40 4.86 7.17
CA GLY A 111 11.98 4.46 7.22
C GLY A 111 11.59 3.88 8.58
N SER A 112 12.41 2.96 9.07
CA SER A 112 12.24 2.27 10.36
C SER A 112 12.15 3.23 11.55
N GLY A 113 13.07 4.19 11.63
CA GLY A 113 13.15 5.14 12.74
C GLY A 113 12.25 6.35 12.59
N GLY A 114 12.12 6.88 11.38
CA GLY A 114 11.41 8.13 11.14
C GLY A 114 9.90 7.98 10.99
N SER A 115 9.40 6.86 10.45
CA SER A 115 7.95 6.69 10.25
C SER A 115 7.13 6.73 11.56
N PRO A 116 7.54 6.13 12.69
CA PRO A 116 6.79 6.25 13.94
C PRO A 116 6.82 7.67 14.51
N VAL A 117 7.97 8.38 14.37
CA VAL A 117 8.11 9.78 14.80
C VAL A 117 7.14 10.67 14.03
N LEU A 118 7.07 10.49 12.71
CA LEU A 118 6.14 11.22 11.87
C LEU A 118 4.68 10.89 12.20
N CYS A 119 4.32 9.60 12.34
CA CYS A 119 2.95 9.20 12.67
C CYS A 119 2.47 9.86 13.98
N ARG A 120 3.30 9.81 15.02
CA ARG A 120 3.05 10.48 16.30
C ARG A 120 2.80 11.97 16.13
N HIS A 121 3.61 12.64 15.31
CA HIS A 121 3.50 14.08 15.11
C HIS A 121 2.22 14.43 14.34
N LEU A 122 1.93 13.72 13.25
CA LEU A 122 0.73 13.94 12.44
C LEU A 122 -0.56 13.79 13.28
N LYS A 123 -0.65 12.75 14.12
CA LYS A 123 -1.80 12.52 15.01
C LYS A 123 -2.03 13.61 16.04
N ARG A 124 -1.00 14.40 16.37
CA ARG A 124 -1.12 15.51 17.33
C ARG A 124 -1.65 16.78 16.68
N ILE A 125 -1.38 16.98 15.39
CA ILE A 125 -1.64 18.26 14.71
C ILE A 125 -2.79 18.19 13.71
N TYR A 126 -3.10 17.01 13.16
CA TYR A 126 -4.20 16.78 12.22
C TYR A 126 -5.32 15.97 12.87
N ARG A 127 -6.55 16.13 12.34
CA ARG A 127 -7.74 15.43 12.84
C ARG A 127 -8.00 14.14 12.08
N GLU A 128 -7.52 14.09 10.84
CA GLU A 128 -7.64 12.97 9.92
C GLU A 128 -6.84 11.77 10.45
N PRO A 129 -7.35 10.55 10.30
CA PRO A 129 -6.64 9.36 10.77
C PRO A 129 -5.30 9.20 10.04
N VAL A 130 -4.31 8.74 10.79
CA VAL A 130 -2.94 8.52 10.33
C VAL A 130 -2.69 7.02 10.28
N TYR A 131 -2.70 6.46 9.09
CA TYR A 131 -2.36 5.06 8.87
C TYR A 131 -0.89 4.90 8.51
N ALA A 132 -0.35 3.73 8.84
CA ALA A 132 0.96 3.32 8.38
C ALA A 132 0.84 2.13 7.43
N LEU A 133 1.68 2.12 6.39
CA LEU A 133 1.92 0.97 5.53
C LEU A 133 3.36 0.51 5.74
N GLY A 134 3.52 -0.51 6.59
CA GLY A 134 4.80 -1.09 6.97
C GLY A 134 5.18 -2.27 6.08
N ILE A 135 6.35 -2.20 5.47
CA ILE A 135 6.93 -3.28 4.67
C ILE A 135 7.94 -4.04 5.52
N LEU A 136 7.66 -5.32 5.78
CA LEU A 136 8.55 -6.22 6.50
C LEU A 136 9.63 -6.77 5.56
N PRO A 137 10.89 -6.82 5.99
CA PRO A 137 11.97 -7.40 5.21
C PRO A 137 11.84 -8.93 5.16
N ALA A 138 12.35 -9.55 4.10
CA ALA A 138 12.51 -11.00 4.06
C ALA A 138 13.64 -11.44 5.01
N PRO A 139 13.54 -12.60 5.68
CA PRO A 139 14.60 -13.08 6.58
C PRO A 139 15.99 -13.16 5.94
N GLU A 140 16.07 -13.45 4.65
CA GLU A 140 17.33 -13.54 3.90
C GLU A 140 18.02 -12.18 3.71
N GLU A 141 17.32 -11.06 3.89
CA GLU A 141 17.95 -9.72 3.84
C GLU A 141 18.92 -9.53 5.01
N GLY A 142 18.73 -10.26 6.11
CA GLY A 142 19.65 -10.33 7.23
C GLY A 142 19.04 -10.00 8.58
N ARG A 143 19.70 -10.49 9.64
CA ARG A 143 19.23 -10.38 11.03
C ARG A 143 19.03 -8.94 11.49
N LEU A 144 19.89 -8.01 11.05
CA LEU A 144 19.79 -6.60 11.42
C LEU A 144 18.50 -5.97 10.90
N TYR A 145 18.10 -6.29 9.66
CA TYR A 145 16.84 -5.81 9.08
C TYR A 145 15.64 -6.37 9.84
N SER A 146 15.66 -7.66 10.19
CA SER A 146 14.61 -8.28 11.01
C SER A 146 14.49 -7.64 12.40
N TYR A 147 15.63 -7.35 13.04
CA TYR A 147 15.68 -6.68 14.33
C TYR A 147 15.11 -5.25 14.28
N ASN A 148 15.53 -4.48 13.26
CA ASN A 148 14.99 -3.14 13.02
C ASN A 148 13.49 -3.18 12.76
N ALA A 149 13.02 -4.13 11.96
CA ALA A 149 11.61 -4.29 11.67
C ALA A 149 10.79 -4.59 12.93
N ALA A 150 11.26 -5.48 13.81
CA ALA A 150 10.59 -5.78 15.06
C ALA A 150 10.45 -4.54 15.97
N ARG A 151 11.53 -3.76 16.13
CA ARG A 151 11.51 -2.53 16.94
C ARG A 151 10.62 -1.44 16.33
N SER A 152 10.73 -1.26 15.03
CA SER A 152 9.94 -0.27 14.29
C SER A 152 8.47 -0.61 14.35
N LEU A 153 8.10 -1.86 14.06
CA LEU A 153 6.72 -2.34 14.10
C LEU A 153 6.09 -2.13 15.48
N SER A 154 6.79 -2.53 16.55
CA SER A 154 6.29 -2.36 17.91
C SER A 154 6.02 -0.89 18.26
N THR A 155 6.80 0.05 17.70
CA THR A 155 6.57 1.48 17.94
C THR A 155 5.44 1.98 17.02
N LEU A 156 5.52 1.66 15.74
CA LEU A 156 4.60 2.13 14.70
C LEU A 156 3.14 1.73 14.97
N VAL A 157 2.90 0.52 15.46
CA VAL A 157 1.55 0.05 15.83
C VAL A 157 0.92 0.89 16.94
N ASN A 158 1.73 1.46 17.83
CA ASN A 158 1.24 2.35 18.90
C ASN A 158 1.10 3.81 18.44
N GLU A 159 1.88 4.22 17.44
CA GLU A 159 1.90 5.61 16.96
C GLU A 159 0.98 5.87 15.77
N ALA A 160 0.56 4.86 15.02
CA ALA A 160 -0.44 5.00 13.95
C ALA A 160 -1.85 4.72 14.50
N ASP A 161 -2.89 5.23 13.82
CA ASP A 161 -4.28 4.83 14.10
C ASP A 161 -4.57 3.40 13.63
N ASN A 162 -3.92 2.96 12.56
CA ASN A 162 -3.90 1.57 12.12
C ASN A 162 -2.64 1.29 11.30
N THR A 163 -2.09 0.08 11.39
CA THR A 163 -0.88 -0.32 10.66
C THR A 163 -1.18 -1.45 9.68
N PHE A 164 -1.17 -1.12 8.39
CA PHE A 164 -1.15 -2.11 7.33
C PHE A 164 0.23 -2.77 7.23
N ILE A 165 0.25 -4.09 7.10
CA ILE A 165 1.48 -4.85 6.96
C ILE A 165 1.53 -5.58 5.62
N PHE A 166 2.65 -5.39 4.94
CA PHE A 166 3.03 -6.16 3.76
C PHE A 166 4.34 -6.91 4.05
N ASP A 167 4.32 -8.23 3.90
CA ASP A 167 5.47 -9.09 4.17
C ASP A 167 6.16 -9.47 2.86
N ASN A 168 7.38 -8.98 2.64
CA ASN A 168 8.15 -9.31 1.44
C ASN A 168 8.39 -10.82 1.29
N SER A 169 8.55 -11.55 2.41
CA SER A 169 8.83 -12.98 2.38
C SER A 169 7.65 -13.80 1.87
N ALA A 170 6.42 -13.39 2.20
CA ALA A 170 5.20 -14.08 1.79
C ALA A 170 4.91 -14.02 0.28
N TRP A 171 5.58 -13.12 -0.44
CA TRP A 171 5.29 -12.84 -1.85
C TRP A 171 6.51 -13.02 -2.76
N LYS A 172 7.64 -13.49 -2.24
CA LYS A 172 8.89 -13.67 -3.00
C LYS A 172 8.84 -14.95 -3.84
N ASN A 173 9.35 -14.88 -5.06
CA ASN A 173 9.50 -16.05 -5.93
C ASN A 173 10.93 -16.59 -5.85
N GLU A 174 11.09 -17.90 -5.93
CA GLU A 174 12.42 -18.51 -6.00
C GLU A 174 13.12 -18.13 -7.32
N GLY A 175 14.43 -17.85 -7.24
CA GLY A 175 15.27 -17.57 -8.41
C GLY A 175 15.15 -16.18 -9.04
N GLU A 176 14.30 -15.29 -8.52
CA GLU A 176 14.18 -13.92 -9.04
C GLU A 176 15.27 -12.98 -8.50
N SER A 177 15.67 -11.98 -9.29
CA SER A 177 16.64 -10.97 -8.83
C SER A 177 16.00 -10.06 -7.76
N VAL A 178 16.80 -9.53 -6.83
CA VAL A 178 16.33 -8.61 -5.77
C VAL A 178 15.59 -7.40 -6.36
N ARG A 179 16.09 -6.86 -7.47
CA ARG A 179 15.46 -5.71 -8.14
C ARG A 179 14.09 -6.09 -8.70
N THR A 180 14.02 -7.20 -9.44
CA THR A 180 12.77 -7.70 -10.04
C THR A 180 11.75 -8.04 -8.96
N ALA A 181 12.20 -8.64 -7.85
CA ALA A 181 11.36 -8.89 -6.68
C ALA A 181 10.74 -7.59 -6.18
N TYR A 182 11.54 -6.57 -5.87
CA TYR A 182 11.01 -5.31 -5.34
C TYR A 182 10.08 -4.59 -6.31
N GLU A 183 10.39 -4.56 -7.61
CA GLU A 183 9.49 -3.97 -8.62
C GLU A 183 8.12 -4.67 -8.59
N ARG A 184 8.10 -6.01 -8.61
CA ARG A 184 6.86 -6.80 -8.54
C ARG A 184 6.13 -6.66 -7.20
N LEU A 185 6.85 -6.70 -6.07
CA LEU A 185 6.26 -6.54 -4.74
C LEU A 185 5.62 -5.17 -4.58
N ASN A 186 6.27 -4.11 -5.06
CA ASN A 186 5.69 -2.77 -5.05
C ASN A 186 4.44 -2.68 -5.93
N ASP A 187 4.41 -3.35 -7.09
CA ASP A 187 3.21 -3.45 -7.93
C ASP A 187 2.06 -4.16 -7.19
N GLU A 188 2.35 -5.25 -6.47
CA GLU A 188 1.37 -5.97 -5.65
C GLU A 188 0.79 -5.09 -4.53
N ILE A 189 1.64 -4.28 -3.87
CA ILE A 189 1.23 -3.31 -2.86
C ILE A 189 0.31 -2.26 -3.51
N VAL A 190 0.79 -1.55 -4.51
CA VAL A 190 0.08 -0.43 -5.14
C VAL A 190 -1.25 -0.89 -5.74
N ARG A 191 -1.31 -2.09 -6.31
CA ARG A 191 -2.56 -2.66 -6.83
C ARG A 191 -3.61 -2.86 -5.73
N ARG A 192 -3.25 -3.52 -4.62
CA ARG A 192 -4.18 -3.85 -3.51
C ARG A 192 -4.70 -2.61 -2.83
N PHE A 193 -3.77 -1.78 -2.36
CA PHE A 193 -4.09 -0.58 -1.62
C PHE A 193 -4.69 0.49 -2.53
N GLY A 194 -4.28 0.53 -3.81
CA GLY A 194 -4.87 1.42 -4.80
C GLY A 194 -6.34 1.09 -5.10
N VAL A 195 -6.73 -0.19 -5.09
CA VAL A 195 -8.14 -0.60 -5.17
C VAL A 195 -8.87 -0.27 -3.87
N LEU A 196 -8.28 -0.59 -2.70
CA LEU A 196 -8.88 -0.31 -1.39
C LEU A 196 -9.22 1.18 -1.23
N PHE A 197 -8.24 2.07 -1.41
CA PHE A 197 -8.44 3.51 -1.19
C PHE A 197 -9.31 4.15 -2.28
N ARG A 198 -9.44 3.54 -3.47
CA ARG A 198 -10.33 4.02 -4.53
C ARG A 198 -11.70 3.35 -4.58
N ALA A 199 -12.01 2.41 -3.68
CA ALA A 199 -13.26 1.64 -3.71
C ALA A 199 -14.53 2.54 -3.73
N GLY A 200 -14.41 3.77 -3.23
CA GLY A 200 -15.47 4.77 -3.20
C GLY A 200 -15.51 5.80 -4.33
N GLU A 201 -14.58 5.72 -5.29
CA GLU A 201 -14.50 6.74 -6.33
C GLU A 201 -15.39 6.42 -7.52
N VAL A 202 -16.16 7.43 -7.91
CA VAL A 202 -17.04 7.33 -9.07
C VAL A 202 -16.20 7.46 -10.34
N GLY A 203 -16.05 6.35 -11.06
CA GLY A 203 -15.41 6.32 -12.36
C GLY A 203 -16.34 6.73 -13.51
N LYS A 204 -15.79 6.81 -14.73
CA LYS A 204 -16.58 7.06 -15.97
C LYS A 204 -17.62 5.98 -16.27
N SER A 205 -17.52 4.81 -15.66
CA SER A 205 -18.41 3.66 -15.84
C SER A 205 -19.72 3.74 -15.02
N GLY A 206 -19.95 4.86 -14.32
CA GLY A 206 -21.13 5.08 -13.50
C GLY A 206 -20.89 4.76 -12.02
N VAL A 207 -21.89 5.09 -11.20
CA VAL A 207 -21.95 4.76 -9.77
C VAL A 207 -22.43 3.31 -9.68
N GLY A 208 -21.66 2.43 -9.03
CA GLY A 208 -22.13 1.09 -8.70
C GLY A 208 -23.41 1.16 -7.86
N GLU A 209 -24.24 0.11 -7.86
CA GLU A 209 -25.48 0.11 -7.08
C GLU A 209 -25.25 0.34 -5.58
N MET A 210 -24.10 -0.11 -5.07
CA MET A 210 -23.53 0.28 -3.78
C MET A 210 -22.06 0.67 -3.98
N VAL A 211 -21.65 1.79 -3.37
CA VAL A 211 -20.28 2.32 -3.41
C VAL A 211 -19.76 2.38 -1.98
N VAL A 212 -18.56 1.84 -1.75
CA VAL A 212 -17.90 1.85 -0.44
C VAL A 212 -17.41 3.26 -0.15
N ASP A 213 -17.94 3.95 0.85
CA ASP A 213 -17.48 5.30 1.17
C ASP A 213 -16.17 5.30 1.99
N SER A 214 -15.54 6.47 2.14
CA SER A 214 -14.34 6.61 2.97
C SER A 214 -14.63 6.29 4.44
N SER A 215 -15.85 6.55 4.91
CA SER A 215 -16.27 6.33 6.31
C SER A 215 -16.29 4.85 6.67
N GLU A 216 -16.70 3.96 5.77
CA GLU A 216 -16.69 2.51 5.94
C GLU A 216 -15.27 1.98 6.13
N ILE A 217 -14.33 2.46 5.32
CA ILE A 217 -12.90 2.14 5.46
C ILE A 217 -12.39 2.63 6.83
N ILE A 218 -12.66 3.89 7.18
CA ILE A 218 -12.22 4.48 8.46
C ILE A 218 -12.83 3.73 9.65
N ASN A 219 -14.12 3.41 9.60
CA ASN A 219 -14.81 2.66 10.66
C ASN A 219 -14.23 1.26 10.83
N THR A 220 -13.88 0.59 9.73
CA THR A 220 -13.23 -0.73 9.76
C THR A 220 -11.86 -0.67 10.43
N LEU A 221 -11.09 0.40 10.20
CA LEU A 221 -9.74 0.56 10.72
C LEU A 221 -9.69 1.14 12.15
N ARG A 222 -10.82 1.64 12.67
CA ARG A 222 -10.91 2.32 13.98
C ARG A 222 -10.47 1.45 15.17
N GLY A 223 -10.54 0.12 15.04
CA GLY A 223 -10.05 -0.81 16.07
C GLY A 223 -8.54 -0.77 16.30
N GLY A 224 -7.80 -0.13 15.39
CA GLY A 224 -6.35 -0.02 15.43
C GLY A 224 -5.60 -1.34 15.30
N GLY A 225 -4.34 -1.34 15.72
CA GLY A 225 -3.49 -2.52 15.63
C GLY A 225 -2.97 -2.78 14.22
N VAL A 226 -2.95 -4.07 13.83
CA VAL A 226 -2.39 -4.55 12.58
C VAL A 226 -3.49 -5.01 11.63
N THR A 227 -3.42 -4.54 10.38
CA THR A 227 -4.33 -4.92 9.30
C THR A 227 -3.55 -5.54 8.13
N SER A 228 -4.16 -6.53 7.47
CA SER A 228 -3.69 -7.09 6.21
C SER A 228 -4.79 -7.01 5.15
N VAL A 229 -4.40 -6.98 3.87
CA VAL A 229 -5.32 -6.84 2.74
C VAL A 229 -5.25 -8.05 1.84
N GLY A 230 -6.35 -8.81 1.78
CA GLY A 230 -6.55 -9.88 0.81
C GLY A 230 -6.99 -9.34 -0.56
N TYR A 231 -6.57 -9.98 -1.64
CA TYR A 231 -6.92 -9.56 -3.00
C TYR A 231 -6.96 -10.74 -3.96
N ALA A 232 -7.99 -10.78 -4.82
CA ALA A 232 -8.16 -11.78 -5.87
C ALA A 232 -8.87 -11.15 -7.08
N ILE A 233 -8.57 -11.65 -8.28
CA ILE A 233 -9.26 -11.31 -9.52
C ILE A 233 -9.76 -12.61 -10.14
N SER A 234 -10.96 -12.56 -10.74
CA SER A 234 -11.48 -13.63 -11.58
C SER A 234 -12.07 -13.03 -12.84
N GLU A 235 -11.97 -13.76 -13.96
CA GLU A 235 -12.67 -13.41 -15.17
C GLU A 235 -14.18 -13.42 -14.95
N LYS A 236 -14.88 -12.46 -15.56
CA LYS A 236 -16.33 -12.37 -15.50
C LYS A 236 -16.91 -13.41 -16.46
N VAL A 237 -17.64 -14.38 -15.92
CA VAL A 237 -18.41 -15.30 -16.76
C VAL A 237 -19.63 -14.55 -17.30
N THR A 238 -19.52 -14.00 -18.50
CA THR A 238 -20.69 -13.49 -19.23
C THR A 238 -21.51 -14.68 -19.73
N LYS A 239 -22.67 -14.91 -19.11
CA LYS A 239 -23.71 -15.77 -19.71
C LYS A 239 -24.18 -15.09 -21.00
N SER A 240 -23.63 -15.49 -22.14
CA SER A 240 -24.21 -15.14 -23.43
C SER A 240 -25.55 -15.88 -23.53
N VAL A 241 -26.64 -15.17 -23.27
CA VAL A 241 -27.97 -15.63 -23.67
C VAL A 241 -27.97 -15.59 -25.19
N GLN A 242 -27.57 -16.68 -25.83
CA GLN A 242 -27.88 -16.91 -27.24
C GLN A 242 -29.40 -16.95 -27.36
N GLN A 243 -30.02 -15.82 -27.68
CA GLN A 243 -31.34 -15.82 -28.28
C GLN A 243 -31.24 -16.60 -29.59
N LYS A 244 -31.58 -17.89 -29.55
CA LYS A 244 -31.90 -18.64 -30.77
C LYS A 244 -33.09 -17.93 -31.43
N LYS A 245 -32.81 -17.12 -32.45
CA LYS A 245 -33.81 -16.75 -33.46
C LYS A 245 -34.34 -18.06 -34.05
N GLY A 246 -35.55 -18.45 -33.64
CA GLY A 246 -36.26 -19.55 -34.24
C GLY A 246 -36.62 -19.19 -35.67
N PHE A 247 -35.99 -19.86 -36.64
CA PHE A 247 -36.47 -19.93 -38.01
C PHE A 247 -36.27 -21.37 -38.50
N LEU A 248 -37.39 -22.11 -38.53
CA LEU A 248 -37.69 -23.33 -39.29
C LEU A 248 -36.71 -24.51 -39.32
N GLY A 249 -37.26 -25.70 -39.08
CA GLY A 249 -36.74 -26.96 -39.64
C GLY A 249 -36.36 -27.96 -38.57
N GLY A 250 -37.25 -28.94 -38.32
CA GLY A 250 -36.96 -30.04 -37.42
C GLY A 250 -35.80 -30.89 -37.90
N PHE A 251 -34.97 -31.35 -36.96
CA PHE A 251 -34.35 -32.67 -36.97
C PHE A 251 -33.87 -32.95 -35.54
N SER A 252 -34.27 -34.12 -35.02
CA SER A 252 -33.89 -34.62 -33.71
C SER A 252 -32.40 -34.93 -33.69
N VAL A 253 -31.63 -34.23 -32.83
CA VAL A 253 -30.25 -34.59 -32.51
C VAL A 253 -30.12 -34.67 -30.99
N LYS A 254 -29.89 -35.89 -30.50
CA LYS A 254 -29.56 -36.21 -29.10
C LYS A 254 -28.40 -35.32 -28.64
N LYS A 255 -28.69 -34.39 -27.73
CA LYS A 255 -27.67 -33.59 -27.06
C LYS A 255 -27.09 -34.44 -25.93
N LYS A 256 -25.82 -34.85 -26.05
CA LYS A 256 -25.02 -35.32 -24.91
C LYS A 256 -25.01 -34.17 -23.89
N GLU A 257 -25.56 -34.43 -22.70
CA GLU A 257 -25.26 -33.60 -21.53
C GLU A 257 -23.77 -33.76 -21.24
N ALA A 258 -22.99 -32.75 -21.62
CA ALA A 258 -21.70 -32.54 -20.99
C ALA A 258 -22.03 -32.09 -19.57
N THR A 259 -21.66 -32.92 -18.60
CA THR A 259 -21.69 -32.61 -17.18
C THR A 259 -21.06 -31.24 -16.98
N GLU A 260 -21.89 -30.24 -16.68
CA GLU A 260 -21.40 -28.98 -16.12
C GLU A 260 -20.80 -29.35 -14.76
N GLU A 261 -19.47 -29.46 -14.70
CA GLU A 261 -18.78 -29.25 -13.44
C GLU A 261 -19.09 -27.82 -13.01
N VAL A 262 -20.14 -27.69 -12.20
CA VAL A 262 -20.39 -26.51 -11.39
C VAL A 262 -19.18 -26.41 -10.47
N LEU A 263 -18.17 -25.65 -10.91
CA LEU A 263 -17.10 -25.16 -10.05
C LEU A 263 -17.77 -24.24 -9.03
N THR A 264 -18.19 -24.82 -7.90
CA THR A 264 -18.73 -24.07 -6.78
C THR A 264 -17.67 -23.05 -6.36
N GLY A 265 -18.08 -21.79 -6.15
CA GLY A 265 -17.20 -20.70 -5.71
C GLY A 265 -16.56 -20.91 -4.33
N GLU A 266 -16.74 -22.09 -3.74
CA GLU A 266 -16.12 -22.55 -2.50
C GLU A 266 -14.59 -22.61 -2.64
N ASP A 267 -14.07 -23.02 -3.80
CA ASP A 267 -12.64 -23.34 -3.91
C ASP A 267 -11.73 -22.08 -3.96
N LYS A 268 -12.24 -20.96 -4.50
CA LYS A 268 -11.52 -19.66 -4.47
C LYS A 268 -11.68 -18.95 -3.12
N SER A 269 -12.86 -19.03 -2.51
CA SER A 269 -13.13 -18.46 -1.19
C SER A 269 -12.34 -19.19 -0.10
N ALA A 270 -12.22 -20.51 -0.21
CA ALA A 270 -11.38 -21.34 0.66
C ALA A 270 -9.89 -20.99 0.53
N LYS A 271 -9.41 -20.64 -0.67
CA LYS A 271 -8.03 -20.14 -0.86
C LYS A 271 -7.79 -18.80 -0.18
N VAL A 272 -8.76 -17.87 -0.23
CA VAL A 272 -8.68 -16.58 0.48
C VAL A 272 -8.68 -16.79 1.98
N ILE A 273 -9.60 -17.60 2.52
CA ILE A 273 -9.64 -17.94 3.95
C ILE A 273 -8.36 -18.65 4.39
N GLY A 274 -7.83 -19.55 3.57
CA GLY A 274 -6.56 -20.24 3.82
C GLY A 274 -5.36 -19.30 3.86
N LEU A 275 -5.30 -18.31 2.96
CA LEU A 275 -4.29 -17.24 2.96
C LEU A 275 -4.40 -16.36 4.20
N VAL A 276 -5.60 -15.91 4.56
CA VAL A 276 -5.83 -15.09 5.76
C VAL A 276 -5.46 -15.86 7.02
N ARG A 277 -5.80 -17.15 7.11
CA ARG A 277 -5.47 -17.99 8.26
C ARG A 277 -3.96 -18.23 8.38
N ARG A 278 -3.26 -18.43 7.27
CA ARG A 278 -1.79 -18.55 7.25
C ARG A 278 -1.10 -17.26 7.69
N ALA A 279 -1.55 -16.13 7.18
CA ALA A 279 -1.09 -14.81 7.59
C ALA A 279 -1.31 -14.55 9.09
N MET A 280 -2.47 -14.92 9.65
CA MET A 280 -2.72 -14.79 11.09
C MET A 280 -1.87 -15.74 11.96
N LEU A 281 -1.47 -16.90 11.42
CA LEU A 281 -0.68 -17.90 12.15
C LEU A 281 0.83 -17.77 11.94
N GLY A 282 1.29 -16.81 11.13
CA GLY A 282 2.71 -16.60 10.82
C GLY A 282 3.36 -17.80 10.11
N ARG A 283 2.62 -18.48 9.23
CA ARG A 283 3.05 -19.68 8.49
C ARG A 283 2.91 -19.53 6.99
#